data_AF-A0AAW0K5B9-F1
#
_entry.id   AF-A0AAW0K5B9-F1
#
_cell.length_a   1.000
_cell.length_b   1.000
_cell.length_c   1.000
_cell.angle_alpha   90.00
_cell.angle_beta   90.00
_cell.angle_gamma   90.00
#
_symmetry.space_group_name_H-M   'P 1'
#
loop_
_entity.id
_entity.type
_entity.pdbx_description
1 polymer ?
#
loop_
_entity_poly.entity_id
_entity_poly.type
_entity_poly.pdbx_seq_one_letter_code
_entity_poly.pdbx_strand_id
1 'polypeptide(L)'
;MEGGNTRKKSSPLTLQQFVSITAPLLDLEKEAEISASISTGASRNVETAQKKGSTILNLKCVDAQTGLMGKTLLEFQSTKGDVLPAHKFGTHDVVVLKPNKADLGSPALGQGVVYRLKDSSITVAFDDVPEDGLNSSLRLEKVANEVTYRRMKDALIQLSKGVQKGPASDLIPVLFGERQPTVTKKNVTCTLFNSNLDHSQKDAISKALSSKNVFLLHGPPGTGKTTTVVEIILQEVKRGSKILACAASNIAVDNIVERLVPHR
;
A
#
# COMPACT_ATOMS: atom_id res chain seq x y z
N MET A 1 -0.88 46.48 25.33
CA MET A 1 -0.19 45.19 25.18
C MET A 1 -1.10 44.27 24.37
N GLU A 2 -0.93 44.24 23.05
CA GLU A 2 -1.44 43.14 22.22
C GLU A 2 -0.31 42.76 21.27
N GLY A 3 0.43 41.72 21.65
CA GLY A 3 1.51 41.16 20.86
C GLY A 3 0.91 40.45 19.65
N GLY A 4 0.91 41.13 18.50
CA GLY A 4 0.66 40.50 17.22
C GLY A 4 1.71 39.42 16.98
N ASN A 5 1.30 38.16 17.20
CA ASN A 5 2.12 36.99 16.89
C ASN A 5 2.19 36.84 15.37
N THR A 6 3.10 37.60 14.75
CA THR A 6 3.51 37.40 13.36
C THR A 6 4.16 36.03 13.26
N ARG A 7 3.36 35.00 12.97
CA ARG A 7 3.90 33.73 12.47
C ARG A 7 4.78 34.08 11.28
N LYS A 8 6.11 34.02 11.46
CA LYS A 8 7.08 34.09 10.37
C LYS A 8 6.59 33.11 9.30
N LYS A 9 6.16 33.62 8.14
CA LYS A 9 5.88 32.78 6.98
C LYS A 9 7.21 32.11 6.63
N SER A 10 7.38 30.86 7.05
CA SER A 10 8.46 30.02 6.56
C SER A 10 8.37 30.02 5.04
N SER A 11 9.49 30.31 4.37
CA SER A 11 9.58 30.15 2.91
C SER A 11 9.08 28.75 2.53
N PRO A 12 8.24 28.63 1.48
CA PRO A 12 7.77 27.32 1.04
C PRO A 12 8.96 26.41 0.74
N LEU A 13 8.86 25.15 1.20
CA LEU A 13 9.87 24.14 0.94
C LEU A 13 9.95 23.89 -0.57
N THR A 14 11.14 24.01 -1.15
CA THR A 14 11.31 23.69 -2.58
C THR A 14 11.26 22.19 -2.82
N LEU A 15 10.91 21.78 -4.04
CA LEU A 15 10.90 20.37 -4.44
C LEU A 15 12.26 19.68 -4.23
N GLN A 16 13.37 20.37 -4.50
CA GLN A 16 14.72 19.82 -4.29
C GLN A 16 15.04 19.64 -2.80
N GLN A 17 14.64 20.60 -1.95
CA GLN A 17 14.78 20.46 -0.50
C GLN A 17 13.93 19.31 0.04
N PHE A 18 12.70 19.15 -0.46
CA PHE A 18 11.83 18.03 -0.08
C PHE A 18 12.46 16.67 -0.40
N VAL A 19 12.99 16.49 -1.62
CA VAL A 19 13.65 15.24 -2.00
C VAL A 19 14.89 14.99 -1.14
N SER A 20 15.72 16.02 -0.93
CA SER A 20 16.94 15.95 -0.11
C SER A 20 16.66 15.55 1.35
N ILE A 21 15.54 16.01 1.93
CA ILE A 21 15.13 15.66 3.29
C ILE A 21 14.48 14.27 3.34
N THR A 22 13.61 13.95 2.37
CA THR A 22 12.77 12.75 2.43
C THR A 22 13.53 11.48 2.08
N ALA A 23 14.46 11.54 1.13
CA ALA A 23 15.25 10.37 0.72
C ALA A 23 16.03 9.71 1.88
N PRO A 24 16.82 10.44 2.71
CA PRO A 24 17.50 9.84 3.85
C PRO A 24 16.54 9.37 4.95
N LEU A 25 15.39 10.03 5.12
CA LEU A 25 14.37 9.57 6.09
C LEU A 25 13.79 8.21 5.69
N LEU A 26 13.57 7.97 4.38
CA LEU A 26 13.15 6.65 3.89
C LEU A 26 14.23 5.58 4.12
N ASP A 27 15.51 5.94 4.04
CA ASP A 27 16.60 5.01 4.35
C ASP A 27 16.66 4.66 5.83
N LEU A 28 16.47 5.65 6.70
CA LEU A 28 16.39 5.43 8.15
C LEU A 28 15.22 4.53 8.52
N GLU A 29 14.04 4.76 7.93
CA GLU A 29 12.86 3.92 8.18
C GLU A 29 13.07 2.49 7.68
N LYS A 30 13.63 2.33 6.47
CA LYS A 30 13.97 1.02 5.90
C LYS A 30 14.94 0.25 6.80
N GLU A 31 16.01 0.91 7.25
CA GLU A 31 17.02 0.28 8.12
C GLU A 31 16.43 -0.09 9.49
N ALA A 32 15.56 0.75 10.05
CA ALA A 32 14.84 0.46 11.27
C ALA A 32 13.91 -0.76 11.11
N GLU A 33 13.17 -0.87 10.00
CA GLU A 33 12.30 -2.02 9.71
C GLU A 33 13.10 -3.32 9.50
N ILE A 34 14.22 -3.25 8.77
CA ILE A 34 15.15 -4.38 8.59
C ILE A 34 15.71 -4.81 9.95
N SER A 35 16.20 -3.87 10.76
CA SER A 35 16.73 -4.15 12.09
C SER A 35 15.68 -4.74 13.04
N ALA A 36 14.43 -4.25 12.99
CA ALA A 36 13.31 -4.82 13.75
C ALA A 36 12.95 -6.24 13.29
N SER A 37 13.01 -6.49 11.98
CA SER A 37 12.77 -7.81 11.39
C SER A 37 13.88 -8.78 11.76
N ILE A 38 15.15 -8.36 11.67
CA ILE A 38 16.32 -9.15 12.06
C ILE A 38 16.29 -9.44 13.55
N SER A 39 16.05 -8.45 14.43
CA SER A 39 15.98 -8.71 15.88
C SER A 39 14.84 -9.66 16.27
N THR A 40 13.76 -9.68 15.49
CA THR A 40 12.65 -10.64 15.65
C THR A 40 13.03 -12.04 15.15
N GLY A 41 13.72 -12.14 14.01
CA GLY A 41 14.25 -13.38 13.44
C GLY A 41 15.53 -13.92 14.11
N ALA A 42 16.27 -13.08 14.82
CA ALA A 42 17.49 -13.37 15.56
C ALA A 42 17.20 -13.90 16.97
N SER A 43 15.94 -14.20 17.30
CA SER A 43 15.71 -15.16 18.36
C SER A 43 16.41 -16.45 17.93
N ARG A 44 17.48 -16.83 18.64
CA ARG A 44 18.31 -18.02 18.38
C ARG A 44 17.50 -19.33 18.29
N ASN A 45 16.20 -19.27 18.52
CA ASN A 45 15.26 -20.35 18.61
C ASN A 45 14.04 -20.03 17.71
N VAL A 46 13.87 -20.84 16.66
CA VAL A 46 12.85 -20.66 15.62
C VAL A 46 11.43 -20.84 16.19
N GLU A 47 11.30 -21.61 17.28
CA GLU A 47 10.05 -21.80 18.01
C GLU A 47 9.60 -20.50 18.71
N THR A 48 10.53 -19.67 19.17
CA THR A 48 10.21 -18.34 19.71
C THR A 48 9.70 -17.40 18.62
N ALA A 49 10.28 -17.46 17.42
CA ALA A 49 9.81 -16.68 16.28
C ALA A 49 8.40 -17.12 15.84
N GLN A 50 8.10 -18.42 15.90
CA GLN A 50 6.75 -18.93 15.69
C GLN A 50 5.76 -18.43 16.75
N LYS A 51 6.14 -18.44 18.04
CA LYS A 51 5.29 -17.88 19.11
C LYS A 51 5.01 -16.38 18.93
N LYS A 52 5.96 -15.62 18.37
CA LYS A 52 5.78 -14.20 18.02
C LYS A 52 4.95 -13.99 16.75
N GLY A 53 4.74 -15.05 15.97
CA GLY A 53 3.94 -15.07 14.74
C GLY A 53 4.68 -14.57 13.49
N SER A 54 6.01 -14.42 13.55
CA SER A 54 6.85 -13.99 12.40
C SER A 54 7.37 -15.16 11.55
N THR A 55 7.18 -16.39 12.02
CA THR A 55 7.63 -17.61 11.35
C THR A 55 6.55 -18.68 11.45
N ILE A 56 6.35 -19.46 10.39
CA ILE A 56 5.51 -20.66 10.40
C ILE A 56 6.39 -21.86 10.10
N LEU A 57 6.43 -22.82 11.02
CA LEU A 57 7.27 -24.02 10.92
C LEU A 57 6.45 -25.22 10.46
N ASN A 58 7.17 -26.27 10.05
CA ASN A 58 6.62 -27.58 9.71
C ASN A 58 5.54 -27.48 8.61
N LEU A 59 5.88 -26.80 7.52
CA LEU A 59 5.04 -26.69 6.34
C LEU A 59 5.38 -27.78 5.32
N LYS A 60 4.39 -28.18 4.52
CA LYS A 60 4.57 -28.97 3.29
C LYS A 60 3.95 -28.21 2.12
N CYS A 61 4.62 -28.26 0.96
CA CYS A 61 4.02 -27.78 -0.29
C CYS A 61 2.99 -28.82 -0.75
N VAL A 62 1.74 -28.41 -0.95
CA VAL A 62 0.65 -29.32 -1.35
C VAL A 62 0.17 -29.08 -2.77
N ASP A 63 0.42 -27.89 -3.31
CA ASP A 63 0.02 -27.52 -4.66
C ASP A 63 0.98 -26.48 -5.23
N ALA A 64 1.15 -26.51 -6.54
CA ALA A 64 1.97 -25.58 -7.31
C ALA A 64 1.24 -25.22 -8.61
N GLN A 65 0.89 -23.95 -8.76
CA GLN A 65 0.12 -23.46 -9.90
C GLN A 65 0.80 -22.28 -10.56
N THR A 66 0.70 -22.18 -11.88
CA THR A 66 1.13 -20.97 -12.60
C THR A 66 0.19 -19.82 -12.27
N GLY A 67 0.74 -18.75 -11.71
CA GLY A 67 0.06 -17.50 -11.42
C GLY A 67 0.14 -16.50 -12.57
N LEU A 68 -0.37 -15.29 -12.31
CA LEU A 68 -0.30 -14.17 -13.24
C LEU A 68 1.15 -13.68 -13.41
N MET A 69 1.48 -13.20 -14.62
CA MET A 69 2.79 -12.62 -14.95
C MET A 69 3.97 -13.59 -14.81
N GLY A 70 3.74 -14.89 -15.03
CA GLY A 70 4.79 -15.90 -14.98
C GLY A 70 5.24 -16.30 -13.57
N LYS A 71 4.66 -15.70 -12.52
CA LYS A 71 4.90 -16.11 -11.14
C LYS A 71 4.33 -17.50 -10.88
N THR A 72 4.91 -18.23 -9.96
CA THR A 72 4.34 -19.51 -9.49
C THR A 72 3.75 -19.36 -8.10
N LEU A 73 2.54 -19.87 -7.92
CA LEU A 73 1.81 -19.92 -6.66
C LEU A 73 2.05 -21.27 -6.02
N LEU A 74 2.74 -21.29 -4.88
CA LEU A 74 2.92 -22.49 -4.05
C LEU A 74 1.99 -22.42 -2.85
N GLU A 75 1.15 -23.45 -2.66
CA GLU A 75 0.29 -23.58 -1.49
C GLU A 75 0.95 -24.46 -0.42
N PHE A 76 1.04 -23.94 0.79
CA PHE A 76 1.63 -24.61 1.93
C PHE A 76 0.59 -24.91 3.00
N GLN A 77 0.70 -26.09 3.62
CA GLN A 77 -0.12 -26.52 4.74
C GLN A 77 0.75 -27.00 5.91
N SER A 78 0.21 -26.94 7.13
CA SER A 78 0.87 -27.49 8.31
C SER A 78 0.99 -29.02 8.20
N THR A 79 2.12 -29.58 8.64
CA THR A 79 2.30 -31.03 8.78
C THR A 79 1.86 -31.54 10.15
N LYS A 80 1.51 -30.64 11.10
CA LYS A 80 1.16 -30.98 12.48
C LYS A 80 -0.35 -30.94 12.77
N GLY A 81 -1.17 -30.50 11.83
CA GLY A 81 -2.62 -30.41 11.96
C GLY A 81 -3.26 -29.74 10.76
N ASP A 82 -4.59 -29.62 10.81
CA ASP A 82 -5.39 -29.11 9.67
C ASP A 82 -5.45 -27.58 9.60
N VAL A 83 -4.93 -26.88 10.61
CA VAL A 83 -4.95 -25.41 10.72
C VAL A 83 -3.52 -24.90 10.87
N LEU A 84 -3.23 -23.73 10.29
CA LEU A 84 -1.97 -23.02 10.49
C LEU A 84 -1.82 -22.58 11.95
N PRO A 85 -0.60 -22.61 12.51
CA PRO A 85 -0.37 -22.07 13.86
C PRO A 85 -0.63 -20.56 13.89
N ALA A 86 -0.97 -20.04 15.07
CA ALA A 86 -1.21 -18.61 15.26
C ALA A 86 -0.03 -17.76 14.74
N HIS A 87 -0.33 -16.79 13.88
CA HIS A 87 0.68 -16.06 13.12
C HIS A 87 0.26 -14.62 12.80
N LYS A 88 1.22 -13.77 12.42
CA LYS A 88 1.00 -12.37 12.01
C LYS A 88 1.20 -12.14 10.52
N PHE A 89 1.07 -13.20 9.71
CA PHE A 89 1.13 -13.12 8.26
C PHE A 89 -0.19 -12.53 7.75
N GLY A 90 -0.08 -11.63 6.79
CA GLY A 90 -1.17 -11.09 6.01
C GLY A 90 -0.88 -11.24 4.52
N THR A 91 -1.92 -11.09 3.70
CA THR A 91 -1.75 -10.96 2.26
C THR A 91 -0.78 -9.83 1.95
N HIS A 92 0.09 -10.04 0.96
CA HIS A 92 1.15 -9.14 0.49
C HIS A 92 2.38 -9.00 1.39
N ASP A 93 2.45 -9.74 2.51
CA ASP A 93 3.70 -9.84 3.25
C ASP A 93 4.78 -10.49 2.39
N VAL A 94 6.00 -9.97 2.50
CA VAL A 94 7.18 -10.56 1.87
C VAL A 94 7.72 -11.64 2.80
N VAL A 95 7.97 -12.81 2.23
CA VAL A 95 8.40 -13.99 3.00
C VAL A 95 9.56 -14.67 2.29
N VAL A 96 10.41 -15.33 3.07
CA VAL A 96 11.44 -16.23 2.57
C VAL A 96 11.09 -17.66 2.92
N LEU A 97 11.30 -18.56 1.95
CA LEU A 97 11.12 -19.99 2.10
C LEU A 97 12.45 -20.65 2.46
N LYS A 98 12.46 -21.46 3.51
CA LYS A 98 13.64 -22.22 3.95
C LYS A 98 13.26 -23.65 4.30
N PRO A 99 14.20 -24.61 4.26
CA PRO A 99 14.01 -25.90 4.91
C PRO A 99 13.79 -25.70 6.41
N ASN A 100 12.87 -26.48 7.00
CA ASN A 100 12.43 -26.32 8.38
C ASN A 100 13.60 -26.44 9.39
N LYS A 101 14.55 -27.34 9.11
CA LYS A 101 15.75 -27.58 9.93
C LYS A 101 17.00 -26.80 9.48
N ALA A 102 16.87 -25.87 8.54
CA ALA A 102 18.01 -25.10 8.08
C ALA A 102 18.55 -24.17 9.18
N ASP A 103 19.87 -24.02 9.25
CA ASP A 103 20.50 -23.09 10.17
C ASP A 103 20.09 -21.64 9.85
N LEU A 104 20.24 -20.73 10.82
CA LEU A 104 19.83 -19.32 10.64
C LEU A 104 20.53 -18.63 9.47
N GLY A 105 21.73 -19.07 9.09
CA GLY A 105 22.53 -18.53 7.98
C GLY A 105 22.38 -19.29 6.66
N SER A 106 21.59 -20.35 6.60
CA SER A 106 21.40 -21.09 5.34
C SER A 106 20.67 -20.22 4.30
N PRO A 107 21.05 -20.33 3.01
CA PRO A 107 20.38 -19.59 1.95
C PRO A 107 18.89 -19.95 1.90
N ALA A 108 18.06 -18.96 1.58
CA ALA A 108 16.65 -19.21 1.30
C ALA A 108 16.50 -19.99 -0.01
N LEU A 109 15.51 -20.87 -0.07
CA LEU A 109 15.10 -21.53 -1.31
C LEU A 109 14.50 -20.51 -2.29
N GLY A 110 13.80 -19.51 -1.77
CA GLY A 110 13.25 -18.43 -2.56
C GLY A 110 12.62 -17.35 -1.70
N GLN A 111 12.40 -16.19 -2.30
CA GLN A 111 11.65 -15.08 -1.71
C GLN A 111 10.35 -14.90 -2.50
N GLY A 112 9.25 -14.73 -1.77
CA GLY A 112 7.93 -14.61 -2.36
C GLY A 112 7.04 -13.64 -1.61
N VAL A 113 5.84 -13.45 -2.14
CA VAL A 113 4.81 -12.56 -1.58
C VAL A 113 3.59 -13.39 -1.24
N VAL A 114 3.06 -13.26 -0.03
CA VAL A 114 1.83 -13.96 0.37
C VAL A 114 0.69 -13.53 -0.53
N TYR A 115 0.16 -14.45 -1.31
CA TYR A 115 -0.92 -14.21 -2.26
C TYR A 115 -2.30 -14.41 -1.61
N ARG A 116 -2.43 -15.49 -0.83
CA ARG A 116 -3.68 -15.88 -0.18
C ARG A 116 -3.39 -16.53 1.15
N LEU A 117 -4.27 -16.27 2.12
CA LEU A 117 -4.21 -16.85 3.44
C LEU A 117 -5.59 -17.41 3.79
N LYS A 118 -5.62 -18.68 4.19
CA LYS A 118 -6.78 -19.40 4.73
C LYS A 118 -6.39 -19.92 6.11
N ASP A 119 -7.37 -20.38 6.89
CA ASP A 119 -7.10 -21.00 8.19
C ASP A 119 -6.19 -22.23 8.07
N SER A 120 -6.35 -23.02 7.00
CA SER A 120 -5.59 -24.27 6.78
C SER A 120 -4.38 -24.15 5.87
N SER A 121 -4.25 -23.06 5.10
CA SER A 121 -3.20 -22.94 4.09
C SER A 121 -2.76 -21.51 3.81
N ILE A 122 -1.49 -21.39 3.40
CA ILE A 122 -0.87 -20.13 2.98
C ILE A 122 -0.34 -20.31 1.56
N THR A 123 -0.77 -19.46 0.63
CA THR A 123 -0.29 -19.46 -0.75
C THR A 123 0.68 -18.31 -0.94
N VAL A 124 1.87 -18.60 -1.46
CA VAL A 124 2.93 -17.62 -1.70
C VAL A 124 3.26 -17.60 -3.19
N ALA A 125 3.34 -16.40 -3.76
CA ALA A 125 3.76 -16.17 -5.13
C ALA A 125 5.27 -15.94 -5.19
N PHE A 126 5.97 -16.77 -5.96
CA PHE A 126 7.40 -16.67 -6.24
C PHE A 126 7.62 -16.25 -7.69
N ASP A 127 8.69 -15.50 -7.95
CA ASP A 127 9.11 -15.16 -9.31
C ASP A 127 9.67 -16.39 -10.03
N ASP A 128 10.53 -17.15 -9.35
CA ASP A 128 11.07 -18.44 -9.81
C ASP A 128 10.75 -19.55 -8.79
N VAL A 129 10.44 -20.75 -9.28
CA VAL A 129 10.20 -21.92 -8.42
C VAL A 129 11.53 -22.52 -7.99
N PRO A 130 11.80 -22.67 -6.70
CA PRO A 130 12.89 -23.54 -6.28
C PRO A 130 12.51 -24.99 -6.57
N GLU A 131 13.05 -25.57 -7.64
CA GLU A 131 12.80 -26.98 -8.01
C GLU A 131 13.37 -27.95 -6.94
N ASP A 132 14.46 -27.55 -6.28
CA ASP A 132 15.11 -28.33 -5.23
C ASP A 132 14.63 -27.97 -3.82
N GLY A 133 14.38 -29.00 -3.00
CA GLY A 133 14.13 -28.86 -1.56
C GLY A 133 12.66 -28.74 -1.13
N LEU A 134 11.71 -28.61 -2.07
CA LEU A 134 10.27 -28.55 -1.76
C LEU A 134 9.69 -29.84 -1.16
N ASN A 135 10.34 -30.98 -1.39
CA ASN A 135 9.94 -32.29 -0.86
C ASN A 135 10.25 -32.46 0.64
N SER A 136 10.97 -31.50 1.25
CA SER A 136 11.31 -31.53 2.66
C SER A 136 10.27 -30.79 3.51
N SER A 137 10.37 -30.92 4.84
CA SER A 137 9.62 -30.03 5.73
C SER A 137 10.17 -28.61 5.57
N LEU A 138 9.29 -27.63 5.36
CA LEU A 138 9.62 -26.24 5.06
C LEU A 138 9.22 -25.30 6.21
N ARG A 139 9.73 -24.08 6.16
CA ARG A 139 9.29 -22.96 7.00
C ARG A 139 9.23 -21.67 6.19
N LEU A 140 8.30 -20.80 6.58
CA LEU A 140 8.18 -19.44 6.04
C LEU A 140 8.58 -18.45 7.11
N GLU A 141 9.49 -17.54 6.78
CA GLU A 141 9.91 -16.43 7.63
C GLU A 141 9.47 -15.10 7.00
N LYS A 142 8.77 -14.26 7.77
CA LYS A 142 8.39 -12.91 7.32
C LYS A 142 9.63 -12.02 7.30
N VAL A 143 9.81 -11.28 6.21
CA VAL A 143 10.91 -10.33 6.01
C VAL A 143 10.39 -8.92 5.73
N ALA A 144 11.25 -7.93 5.91
CA ALA A 144 10.94 -6.53 5.61
C ALA A 144 10.59 -6.36 4.12
N ASN A 145 9.60 -5.51 3.84
CA ASN A 145 9.18 -5.28 2.47
C ASN A 145 10.01 -4.17 1.81
N GLU A 146 11.16 -4.54 1.26
CA GLU A 146 12.04 -3.59 0.56
C GLU A 146 11.43 -3.01 -0.72
N VAL A 147 10.45 -3.69 -1.33
CA VAL A 147 9.83 -3.24 -2.59
C VAL A 147 9.11 -1.93 -2.39
N THR A 148 8.44 -1.73 -1.24
CA THR A 148 7.77 -0.47 -0.91
C THR A 148 8.77 0.70 -0.87
N TYR A 149 9.89 0.53 -0.17
CA TYR A 149 10.93 1.56 -0.08
C TYR A 149 11.58 1.85 -1.42
N ARG A 150 11.86 0.82 -2.21
CA ARG A 150 12.40 0.97 -3.57
C ARG A 150 11.46 1.81 -4.44
N ARG A 151 10.17 1.48 -4.46
CA ARG A 151 9.15 2.24 -5.23
C ARG A 151 9.02 3.69 -4.75
N MET A 152 9.05 3.93 -3.44
CA MET A 152 9.02 5.30 -2.89
C MET A 152 10.26 6.10 -3.31
N LYS A 153 11.45 5.49 -3.27
CA LYS A 153 12.69 6.11 -3.77
C LYS A 153 12.64 6.39 -5.26
N ASP A 154 12.19 5.43 -6.07
CA ASP A 154 12.06 5.60 -7.51
C ASP A 154 11.11 6.77 -7.84
N ALA A 155 10.01 6.90 -7.11
CA ALA A 155 9.10 8.04 -7.23
C ALA A 155 9.77 9.38 -6.88
N LEU A 156 10.58 9.43 -5.81
CA LEU A 156 11.35 10.63 -5.45
C LEU A 156 12.40 10.99 -6.51
N ILE A 157 13.08 9.99 -7.07
CA ILE A 157 14.06 10.18 -8.16
C ILE A 157 13.36 10.67 -9.43
N GLN A 158 12.18 10.15 -9.75
CA GLN A 158 11.39 10.65 -10.87
C GLN A 158 10.94 12.10 -10.64
N LEU A 159 10.51 12.42 -9.41
CA LEU A 159 10.12 13.77 -9.03
C LEU A 159 11.29 14.76 -9.13
N SER A 160 12.49 14.36 -8.71
CA SER A 160 13.69 15.22 -8.71
C SER A 160 14.20 15.57 -10.11
N LYS A 161 13.96 14.70 -11.10
CA LYS A 161 14.22 14.97 -12.52
C LYS A 161 13.34 16.08 -13.09
N GLY A 162 12.28 16.46 -12.37
CA GLY A 162 11.34 17.50 -12.76
C GLY A 162 10.27 16.98 -13.73
N VAL A 163 9.04 17.47 -13.57
CA VAL A 163 7.92 17.15 -14.45
C VAL A 163 7.67 18.33 -15.39
N GLN A 164 8.07 18.17 -16.64
CA GLN A 164 8.00 19.25 -17.64
C GLN A 164 6.72 19.23 -18.47
N LYS A 165 5.97 18.12 -18.49
CA LYS A 165 4.78 17.93 -19.32
C LYS A 165 3.70 17.16 -18.58
N GLY A 166 2.45 17.43 -18.96
CA GLY A 166 1.26 16.72 -18.47
C GLY A 166 0.65 17.33 -17.21
N PRO A 167 -0.46 16.77 -16.70
CA PRO A 167 -1.24 17.36 -15.61
C PRO A 167 -0.44 17.62 -14.32
N ALA A 168 0.61 16.84 -14.09
CA ALA A 168 1.47 16.98 -12.92
C ALA A 168 2.33 18.25 -12.92
N SER A 169 2.61 18.87 -14.07
CA SER A 169 3.36 20.14 -14.13
C SER A 169 2.60 21.31 -13.51
N ASP A 170 1.26 21.27 -13.52
CA ASP A 170 0.42 22.26 -12.86
C ASP A 170 0.12 21.94 -11.40
N LEU A 171 0.14 20.65 -11.02
CA LEU A 171 -0.13 20.21 -9.66
C LEU A 171 1.06 20.46 -8.72
N ILE A 172 2.29 20.17 -9.16
CA ILE A 172 3.49 20.24 -8.31
C ILE A 172 3.68 21.65 -7.71
N PRO A 173 3.66 22.75 -8.49
CA PRO A 173 3.79 24.09 -7.92
C PRO A 173 2.70 24.42 -6.88
N VAL A 174 1.50 23.85 -7.03
CA VAL A 174 0.42 24.02 -6.06
C VAL A 174 0.71 23.26 -4.76
N LEU A 175 1.21 22.03 -4.85
CA LEU A 175 1.55 21.21 -3.68
C LEU A 175 2.71 21.80 -2.87
N PHE A 176 3.68 22.43 -3.52
CA PHE A 176 4.81 23.11 -2.88
C PHE A 176 4.52 24.59 -2.52
N GLY A 177 3.31 25.08 -2.74
CA GLY A 177 2.90 26.44 -2.35
C GLY A 177 3.47 27.56 -3.21
N GLU A 178 4.04 27.24 -4.36
CA GLU A 178 4.52 28.21 -5.37
C GLU A 178 3.36 28.83 -6.15
N ARG A 179 2.22 28.13 -6.23
CA ARG A 179 0.99 28.58 -6.90
C ARG A 179 -0.25 28.27 -6.05
N GLN A 180 -1.27 29.13 -6.13
CA GLN A 180 -2.57 28.89 -5.51
C GLN A 180 -3.40 27.85 -6.31
N PRO A 181 -4.17 26.97 -5.66
CA PRO A 181 -5.11 26.09 -6.34
C PRO A 181 -6.22 26.90 -7.02
N THR A 182 -6.66 26.44 -8.20
CA THR A 182 -7.70 27.11 -8.98
C THR A 182 -8.97 26.27 -9.08
N VAL A 183 -10.11 26.98 -9.14
CA VAL A 183 -11.45 26.40 -9.27
C VAL A 183 -12.09 26.91 -10.56
N THR A 184 -12.84 26.06 -11.23
CA THR A 184 -13.60 26.41 -12.43
C THR A 184 -14.82 27.23 -12.04
N LYS A 185 -15.02 28.39 -12.69
CA LYS A 185 -16.19 29.27 -12.45
C LYS A 185 -17.49 28.78 -13.10
N LYS A 186 -17.43 27.75 -13.96
CA LYS A 186 -18.63 27.16 -14.56
C LYS A 186 -19.38 26.39 -13.49
N ASN A 187 -20.68 26.65 -13.37
CA ASN A 187 -21.57 25.85 -12.54
C ASN A 187 -21.51 24.40 -13.01
N VAL A 188 -21.05 23.53 -12.13
CA VAL A 188 -21.10 22.09 -12.32
C VAL A 188 -22.55 21.64 -12.07
N THR A 189 -23.33 21.50 -13.14
CA THR A 189 -24.59 20.76 -13.08
C THR A 189 -24.26 19.27 -13.11
N CYS A 190 -24.48 18.59 -11.99
CA CYS A 190 -24.30 17.14 -11.89
C CYS A 190 -25.60 16.49 -11.39
N THR A 191 -26.01 15.42 -12.05
CA THR A 191 -27.12 14.56 -11.60
C THR A 191 -26.51 13.48 -10.72
N LEU A 192 -26.75 13.58 -9.42
CA LEU A 192 -26.19 12.67 -8.42
C LEU A 192 -26.70 11.25 -8.64
N PHE A 193 -25.81 10.27 -8.51
CA PHE A 193 -26.18 8.84 -8.56
C PHE A 193 -26.82 8.41 -7.25
N ASN A 194 -26.29 8.89 -6.12
CA ASN A 194 -26.89 8.67 -4.81
C ASN A 194 -27.83 9.83 -4.41
N SER A 195 -29.14 9.56 -4.33
CA SER A 195 -30.15 10.53 -3.89
C SER A 195 -30.08 10.86 -2.39
N ASN A 196 -29.48 9.98 -1.58
CA ASN A 196 -29.50 10.05 -0.11
C ASN A 196 -28.31 10.82 0.47
N LEU A 197 -27.63 11.64 -0.33
CA LEU A 197 -26.52 12.46 0.12
C LEU A 197 -27.01 13.68 0.91
N ASP A 198 -26.34 13.96 2.03
CA ASP A 198 -26.61 15.16 2.82
C ASP A 198 -26.04 16.43 2.15
N HIS A 199 -26.36 17.59 2.71
CA HIS A 199 -25.95 18.87 2.14
C HIS A 199 -24.43 19.05 2.11
N SER A 200 -23.71 18.59 3.14
CA SER A 200 -22.26 18.70 3.22
C SER A 200 -21.55 17.83 2.20
N GLN A 201 -22.08 16.63 1.93
CA GLN A 201 -21.58 15.72 0.91
C GLN A 201 -21.81 16.30 -0.49
N LYS A 202 -23.01 16.84 -0.76
CA LYS A 202 -23.34 17.50 -2.03
C LYS A 202 -22.44 18.70 -2.32
N ASP A 203 -22.21 19.55 -1.32
CA ASP A 203 -21.28 20.68 -1.43
C ASP A 203 -19.84 20.21 -1.68
N ALA A 204 -19.38 19.19 -0.97
CA ALA A 204 -18.07 18.59 -1.19
C ALA A 204 -17.90 18.03 -2.62
N ILE A 205 -18.91 17.34 -3.15
CA ILE A 205 -18.91 16.84 -4.53
C ILE A 205 -18.83 18.00 -5.52
N SER A 206 -19.66 19.03 -5.35
CA SER A 206 -19.65 20.22 -6.21
C SER A 206 -18.28 20.90 -6.24
N LYS A 207 -17.66 21.07 -5.06
CA LYS A 207 -16.32 21.64 -4.93
C LYS A 207 -15.26 20.76 -5.57
N ALA A 208 -15.30 19.45 -5.35
CA ALA A 208 -14.37 18.49 -5.94
C ALA A 208 -14.40 18.55 -7.48
N LEU A 209 -15.60 18.53 -8.05
CA LEU A 209 -15.83 18.56 -9.49
C LEU A 209 -15.49 19.90 -10.15
N SER A 210 -15.34 20.96 -9.35
CA SER A 210 -14.97 22.30 -9.80
C SER A 210 -13.48 22.58 -9.65
N SER A 211 -12.78 21.87 -8.74
CA SER A 211 -11.35 22.01 -8.51
C SER A 211 -10.53 21.53 -9.70
N LYS A 212 -9.55 22.33 -10.13
CA LYS A 212 -8.67 21.99 -11.27
C LYS A 212 -7.38 21.27 -10.87
N ASN A 213 -6.84 21.62 -9.70
CA ASN A 213 -5.51 21.15 -9.29
C ASN A 213 -5.62 20.11 -8.18
N VAL A 214 -6.22 20.48 -7.05
CA VAL A 214 -6.34 19.64 -5.87
C VAL A 214 -7.62 19.95 -5.12
N PHE A 215 -8.22 18.93 -4.54
CA PHE A 215 -9.35 19.05 -3.62
C PHE A 215 -9.07 18.17 -2.40
N LEU A 216 -9.24 18.73 -1.20
CA LEU A 216 -9.07 18.00 0.05
C LEU A 216 -10.44 17.75 0.67
N LEU A 217 -10.86 16.48 0.66
CA LEU A 217 -12.04 16.04 1.38
C LEU A 217 -11.66 15.63 2.79
N HIS A 218 -12.13 16.38 3.78
CA HIS A 218 -12.04 15.98 5.18
C HIS A 218 -13.41 15.48 5.66
N GLY A 219 -13.42 14.34 6.36
CA GLY A 219 -14.62 13.87 7.03
C GLY A 219 -14.27 13.10 8.31
N PRO A 220 -14.88 13.43 9.45
CA PRO A 220 -14.78 12.65 10.68
C PRO A 220 -15.22 11.17 10.51
N PRO A 221 -14.97 10.30 11.49
CA PRO A 221 -15.50 8.92 11.48
C PRO A 221 -17.03 8.92 11.30
N GLY A 222 -17.56 8.02 10.47
CA GLY A 222 -19.01 7.87 10.25
C GLY A 222 -19.67 8.86 9.29
N THR A 223 -18.99 9.92 8.80
CA THR A 223 -19.63 10.97 7.98
C THR A 223 -19.80 10.64 6.48
N GLY A 224 -19.69 9.36 6.11
CA GLY A 224 -19.89 8.93 4.73
C GLY A 224 -18.82 9.39 3.72
N LYS A 225 -17.57 9.67 4.14
CA LYS A 225 -16.46 10.02 3.24
C LYS A 225 -16.36 9.13 2.00
N THR A 226 -16.38 7.81 2.21
CA THR A 226 -16.27 6.84 1.10
C THR A 226 -17.44 6.99 0.14
N THR A 227 -18.65 7.24 0.64
CA THR A 227 -19.83 7.53 -0.19
C THR A 227 -19.61 8.78 -1.05
N THR A 228 -19.07 9.86 -0.46
CA THR A 228 -18.73 11.08 -1.20
C THR A 228 -17.66 10.82 -2.27
N VAL A 229 -16.60 10.07 -1.95
CA VAL A 229 -15.53 9.73 -2.89
C VAL A 229 -16.06 8.89 -4.06
N VAL A 230 -16.90 7.89 -3.78
CA VAL A 230 -17.53 7.06 -4.81
C VAL A 230 -18.38 7.91 -5.75
N GLU A 231 -19.20 8.82 -5.20
CA GLU A 231 -19.99 9.74 -6.02
C GLU A 231 -19.09 10.63 -6.90
N ILE A 232 -18.01 11.19 -6.37
CA ILE A 232 -17.04 11.98 -7.17
C ILE A 232 -16.48 11.14 -8.34
N ILE A 233 -16.09 9.89 -8.07
CA ILE A 233 -15.57 8.98 -9.11
C ILE A 233 -16.63 8.75 -10.19
N LEU A 234 -17.87 8.44 -9.82
CA LEU A 234 -18.96 8.21 -10.78
C LEU A 234 -19.24 9.45 -11.63
N GLN A 235 -19.22 10.63 -11.03
CA GLN A 235 -19.41 11.89 -11.75
C GLN A 235 -18.28 12.18 -12.74
N GLU A 236 -17.02 11.93 -12.37
CA GLU A 236 -15.89 12.09 -13.29
C GLU A 236 -15.88 11.06 -14.41
N VAL A 237 -16.24 9.79 -14.13
CA VAL A 237 -16.41 8.77 -15.17
C VAL A 237 -17.52 9.16 -16.14
N LYS A 238 -18.66 9.68 -15.63
CA LYS A 238 -19.76 10.19 -16.47
C LYS A 238 -19.33 11.35 -17.39
N ARG A 239 -18.31 12.12 -16.99
CA ARG A 239 -17.69 13.19 -17.80
C ARG A 239 -16.68 12.68 -18.82
N GLY A 240 -16.40 11.39 -18.84
CA GLY A 240 -15.42 10.76 -19.73
C GLY A 240 -13.99 10.76 -19.18
N SER A 241 -13.78 11.12 -17.91
CA SER A 241 -12.47 11.09 -17.27
C SER A 241 -12.00 9.64 -17.02
N LYS A 242 -10.71 9.39 -17.21
CA LYS A 242 -10.06 8.15 -16.72
C LYS A 242 -9.52 8.38 -15.31
N ILE A 243 -9.85 7.49 -14.39
CA ILE A 243 -9.58 7.66 -12.96
C ILE A 243 -8.60 6.62 -12.46
N LEU A 244 -7.57 7.08 -11.75
CA LEU A 244 -6.71 6.26 -10.89
C LEU A 244 -7.16 6.47 -9.44
N ALA A 245 -7.77 5.45 -8.84
CA ALA A 245 -8.14 5.45 -7.43
C ALA A 245 -7.09 4.67 -6.61
N CYS A 246 -6.52 5.31 -5.59
CA CYS A 246 -5.49 4.73 -4.74
C CYS A 246 -5.88 4.87 -3.25
N ALA A 247 -5.47 3.91 -2.43
CA ALA A 247 -5.55 3.99 -0.97
C ALA A 247 -4.32 3.34 -0.33
N ALA A 248 -4.07 3.65 0.95
CA ALA A 248 -2.90 3.14 1.68
C ALA A 248 -3.07 1.68 2.16
N SER A 249 -4.29 1.14 2.16
CA SER A 249 -4.56 -0.25 2.56
C SER A 249 -5.47 -0.94 1.56
N ASN A 250 -5.30 -2.26 1.40
CA ASN A 250 -6.13 -3.06 0.51
C ASN A 250 -7.59 -3.03 0.92
N ILE A 251 -7.89 -3.11 2.23
CA ILE A 251 -9.25 -2.99 2.75
C ILE A 251 -9.91 -1.69 2.29
N ALA A 252 -9.17 -0.57 2.25
CA ALA A 252 -9.71 0.69 1.76
C ALA A 252 -9.95 0.67 0.24
N VAL A 253 -9.10 -0.01 -0.55
CA VAL A 253 -9.31 -0.23 -1.98
C VAL A 253 -10.54 -1.09 -2.22
N ASP A 254 -10.65 -2.23 -1.53
CA ASP A 254 -11.79 -3.16 -1.64
C ASP A 254 -13.11 -2.46 -1.32
N ASN A 255 -13.12 -1.62 -0.26
CA ASN A 255 -14.28 -0.79 0.10
C ASN A 255 -14.73 0.17 -0.99
N ILE A 256 -13.79 0.72 -1.78
CA ILE A 256 -14.11 1.58 -2.93
C ILE A 256 -14.64 0.72 -4.08
N VAL A 257 -13.97 -0.39 -4.38
CA VAL A 257 -14.34 -1.32 -5.46
C VAL A 257 -15.75 -1.87 -5.24
N GLU A 258 -16.05 -2.39 -4.05
CA GLU A 258 -17.35 -2.96 -3.70
C GLU A 258 -18.50 -1.97 -3.94
N ARG A 259 -18.28 -0.68 -3.62
CA ARG A 259 -19.28 0.38 -3.85
C ARG A 259 -19.41 0.81 -5.31
N LEU A 260 -18.40 0.57 -6.14
CA LEU A 260 -18.42 0.89 -7.56
C LEU A 260 -19.01 -0.23 -8.42
N VAL A 261 -18.91 -1.50 -7.98
CA VAL A 261 -19.42 -2.67 -8.73
C VAL A 261 -20.88 -2.53 -9.16
N PRO A 262 -21.82 -2.02 -8.35
CA PRO A 262 -23.22 -1.84 -8.75
C PRO A 262 -23.45 -0.84 -9.89
N HIS A 263 -22.44 -0.02 -10.23
CA HIS A 263 -22.54 1.04 -11.23
C HIS A 263 -21.79 0.71 -12.54
N ARG A 264 -21.54 -0.59 -12.78
CA ARG A 264 -20.93 -1.10 -14.02
C ARG A 264 -21.86 -1.02 -15.21
#